data_AF-A0A832IGM9-F1
#
_entry.id   AF-A0A832IGM9-F1
#
_cell.length_a   1.000
_cell.length_b   1.000
_cell.length_c   1.000
_cell.angle_alpha   90.00
_cell.angle_beta   90.00
_cell.angle_gamma   90.00
#
_symmetry.space_group_name_H-M   'P 1'
#
loop_
_entity.id
_entity.type
_entity.pdbx_description
1 polymer ?
#
loop_
_entity_poly.entity_id
_entity_poly.type
_entity_poly.pdbx_seq_one_letter_code
_entity_poly.pdbx_strand_id
1 'polypeptide(L)'
;MPTLKFKYFLFLFTLLSLFSCTNTSNSADFIQKAKGRYLYNSDEVIDVYFKNDVMYMAWRGATDIKPLKINDSIFYVKEMNAKIKFLKNPADQLTYMALVPKEKDQPVTYNYKKLKDGEKVPSEYLKDNEFDKALTGYLAIKERDSLNPVIDEGNFNSLGYAALREKKYDEAINIFKINVALHPTSANVYDSLGDAFRKKGDTIQAIANYKKSLEFDSGNARAKRIISRLEKKE
;
A
#
# COMPACT_ATOMS: atom_id res chain seq x y z
N MET A 1 -0.43 39.51 81.91
CA MET A 1 0.14 38.54 80.93
C MET A 1 -0.97 38.14 79.97
N PRO A 2 -0.85 38.39 78.65
CA PRO A 2 -1.93 38.23 77.69
C PRO A 2 -1.99 36.81 77.12
N THR A 3 -3.20 36.25 76.97
CA THR A 3 -3.43 34.97 76.29
C THR A 3 -3.75 35.22 74.81
N LEU A 4 -2.82 34.86 73.93
CA LEU A 4 -2.95 34.96 72.49
C LEU A 4 -3.80 33.79 71.95
N LYS A 5 -5.00 34.06 71.43
CA LYS A 5 -5.83 33.05 70.75
C LYS A 5 -5.51 33.04 69.25
N PHE A 6 -4.82 32.00 68.79
CA PHE A 6 -4.51 31.77 67.38
C PHE A 6 -5.76 31.20 66.68
N LYS A 7 -6.39 31.98 65.78
CA LYS A 7 -7.46 31.48 64.90
C LYS A 7 -6.82 30.83 63.67
N TYR A 8 -6.98 29.52 63.52
CA TYR A 8 -6.61 28.80 62.31
C TYR A 8 -7.56 29.23 61.17
N PHE A 9 -7.00 29.87 60.15
CA PHE A 9 -7.68 30.12 58.88
C PHE A 9 -7.56 28.85 58.02
N LEU A 10 -8.66 28.12 57.87
CA LEU A 10 -8.72 26.95 57.01
C LEU A 10 -8.76 27.42 55.55
N PHE A 11 -7.62 27.41 54.87
CA PHE A 11 -7.53 27.72 53.44
C PHE A 11 -8.07 26.51 52.66
N LEU A 12 -9.30 26.62 52.16
CA LEU A 12 -9.92 25.62 51.31
C LEU A 12 -9.25 25.68 49.93
N PHE A 13 -8.27 24.80 49.68
CA PHE A 13 -7.68 24.62 48.36
C PHE A 13 -8.73 23.94 47.46
N THR A 14 -9.50 24.72 46.71
CA THR A 14 -10.31 24.20 45.61
C THR A 14 -9.38 23.68 44.52
N LEU A 15 -9.19 22.37 44.49
CA LEU A 15 -8.49 21.67 43.42
C LEU A 15 -9.35 21.78 42.14
N LEU A 16 -9.10 22.81 41.33
CA LEU A 16 -9.66 22.88 39.97
C LEU A 16 -9.01 21.75 39.16
N SER A 17 -9.71 20.62 39.05
CA SER A 17 -9.42 19.61 38.06
C SER A 17 -9.69 20.20 36.68
N LEU A 18 -8.65 20.72 36.02
CA LEU A 18 -8.68 21.02 34.59
C LEU A 18 -8.83 19.68 33.85
N PHE A 19 -10.08 19.27 33.59
CA PHE A 19 -10.35 18.33 32.51
C PHE A 19 -9.97 19.04 31.21
N SER A 20 -8.72 18.85 30.77
CA SER A 20 -8.37 19.09 29.37
C SER A 20 -9.16 18.09 28.53
N CYS A 21 -10.41 18.43 28.22
CA CYS A 21 -11.14 17.82 27.13
C CYS A 21 -10.37 18.16 25.86
N THR A 22 -9.44 17.29 25.48
CA THR A 22 -8.85 17.34 24.14
C THR A 22 -9.99 17.11 23.16
N ASN A 23 -10.45 18.17 22.50
CA ASN A 23 -11.55 18.07 21.54
C ASN A 23 -11.07 17.27 20.33
N THR A 24 -11.39 15.99 20.30
CA THR A 24 -11.02 15.07 19.20
C THR A 24 -11.95 15.15 18.00
N SER A 25 -13.11 15.81 18.13
CA SER A 25 -14.07 15.99 17.04
C SER A 25 -13.54 16.96 15.98
N ASN A 26 -13.96 16.79 14.74
CA ASN A 26 -13.57 17.62 13.60
C ASN A 26 -14.78 18.27 12.95
N SER A 27 -14.59 19.44 12.34
CA SER A 27 -15.66 20.14 11.64
C SER A 27 -16.10 19.37 10.39
N ALA A 28 -17.37 19.53 10.00
CA ALA A 28 -17.91 18.90 8.79
C ALA A 28 -17.13 19.28 7.51
N ASP A 29 -16.69 20.54 7.41
CA ASP A 29 -15.85 21.02 6.29
C ASP A 29 -14.50 20.29 6.23
N PHE A 30 -13.83 20.13 7.38
CA PHE A 30 -12.58 19.39 7.44
C PHE A 30 -12.80 17.91 7.08
N ILE A 31 -13.83 17.28 7.65
CA ILE A 31 -14.18 15.88 7.36
C ILE A 31 -14.36 15.69 5.86
N GLN A 32 -15.12 16.56 5.20
CA GLN A 32 -15.36 16.47 3.76
C GLN A 32 -14.06 16.59 2.95
N LYS A 33 -13.13 17.46 3.36
CA LYS A 33 -11.84 17.65 2.69
C LYS A 33 -10.88 16.48 2.92
N ALA A 34 -10.80 15.97 4.14
CA ALA A 34 -9.83 14.96 4.56
C ALA A 34 -10.29 13.51 4.34
N LYS A 35 -11.60 13.23 4.31
CA LYS A 35 -12.09 11.86 4.09
C LYS A 35 -11.72 11.37 2.69
N GLY A 36 -11.28 10.14 2.57
CA GLY A 36 -10.99 9.50 1.28
C GLY A 36 -9.73 8.67 1.30
N ARG A 37 -9.29 8.29 0.10
CA ARG A 37 -8.19 7.36 -0.11
C ARG A 37 -6.94 8.11 -0.55
N TYR A 38 -5.79 7.75 -0.02
CA TYR A 38 -4.52 8.44 -0.26
C TYR A 38 -3.45 7.44 -0.71
N LEU A 39 -2.81 7.76 -1.83
CA LEU A 39 -1.77 6.93 -2.44
C LEU A 39 -0.47 7.05 -1.63
N TYR A 40 -0.15 6.03 -0.83
CA TYR A 40 1.03 6.00 0.04
C TYR A 40 2.33 5.82 -0.75
N ASN A 41 2.30 4.90 -1.70
CA ASN A 41 3.34 4.70 -2.71
C ASN A 41 2.64 4.36 -4.06
N SER A 42 3.36 3.86 -5.05
CA SER A 42 2.79 3.52 -6.37
C SER A 42 1.61 2.54 -6.36
N ASP A 43 1.43 1.74 -5.32
CA ASP A 43 0.42 0.66 -5.27
C ASP A 43 -0.09 0.33 -3.85
N GLU A 44 0.11 1.24 -2.88
CA GLU A 44 -0.43 1.12 -1.52
C GLU A 44 -1.34 2.31 -1.22
N VAL A 45 -2.44 2.04 -0.50
CA VAL A 45 -3.45 3.03 -0.16
C VAL A 45 -3.60 3.16 1.36
N ILE A 46 -3.85 4.39 1.79
CA ILE A 46 -4.31 4.75 3.13
C ILE A 46 -5.75 5.25 3.01
N ASP A 47 -6.67 4.60 3.71
CA ASP A 47 -8.06 5.08 3.79
C ASP A 47 -8.21 5.96 5.03
N VAL A 48 -8.75 7.16 4.86
CA VAL A 48 -9.08 8.11 5.93
C VAL A 48 -10.59 8.25 6.02
N TYR A 49 -11.16 7.92 7.17
CA TYR A 49 -12.60 7.97 7.43
C TYR A 49 -12.89 8.51 8.83
N PHE A 50 -14.16 8.72 9.13
CA PHE A 50 -14.59 9.35 10.38
C PHE A 50 -15.73 8.56 11.03
N LYS A 51 -15.65 8.41 12.36
CA LYS A 51 -16.71 7.83 13.20
C LYS A 51 -17.02 8.86 14.29
N ASN A 52 -18.27 9.34 14.36
CA ASN A 52 -18.68 10.42 15.29
C ASN A 52 -17.71 11.62 15.25
N ASP A 53 -17.42 12.10 14.05
CA ASP A 53 -16.49 13.22 13.77
C ASP A 53 -15.03 13.01 14.20
N VAL A 54 -14.66 11.83 14.69
CA VAL A 54 -13.28 11.45 15.04
C VAL A 54 -12.63 10.76 13.84
N MET A 55 -11.42 11.17 13.50
CA MET A 55 -10.65 10.60 12.40
C MET A 55 -10.13 9.20 12.74
N TYR A 56 -10.24 8.31 11.75
CA TYR A 56 -9.65 6.99 11.74
C TYR A 56 -8.97 6.73 10.40
N MET A 57 -8.02 5.81 10.40
CA MET A 57 -7.30 5.38 9.22
C MET A 57 -7.31 3.86 9.11
N ALA A 58 -7.23 3.36 7.87
CA ALA A 58 -6.89 1.98 7.59
C ALA A 58 -5.67 1.93 6.70
N TRP A 59 -4.68 1.13 7.08
CA TRP A 59 -3.41 1.02 6.38
C TRP A 59 -2.72 -0.31 6.74
N ARG A 60 -2.20 -1.03 5.74
CA ARG A 60 -1.42 -2.28 5.91
C ARG A 60 -2.10 -3.32 6.82
N GLY A 61 -3.41 -3.51 6.61
CA GLY A 61 -4.22 -4.48 7.37
C GLY A 61 -4.66 -4.01 8.75
N ALA A 62 -4.06 -2.94 9.30
CA ALA A 62 -4.60 -2.29 10.48
C ALA A 62 -5.86 -1.53 10.11
N THR A 63 -6.94 -1.84 10.81
CA THR A 63 -8.21 -1.10 10.76
C THR A 63 -8.32 -0.32 12.07
N ASP A 64 -8.98 0.82 12.06
CA ASP A 64 -9.15 1.71 13.22
C ASP A 64 -7.88 2.35 13.83
N ILE A 65 -6.88 2.67 13.00
CA ILE A 65 -5.78 3.55 13.44
C ILE A 65 -6.40 4.90 13.82
N LYS A 66 -6.23 5.34 15.08
CA LYS A 66 -6.78 6.61 15.58
C LYS A 66 -5.65 7.62 15.78
N PRO A 67 -5.46 8.58 14.85
CA PRO A 67 -4.46 9.63 15.01
C PRO A 67 -4.73 10.51 16.23
N LEU A 68 -3.67 10.96 16.89
CA LEU A 68 -3.76 11.94 17.95
C LEU A 68 -3.92 13.34 17.32
N LYS A 69 -5.07 13.98 17.55
CA LYS A 69 -5.30 15.36 17.11
C LYS A 69 -4.42 16.32 17.92
N ILE A 70 -3.50 17.01 17.25
CA ILE A 70 -2.63 18.03 17.86
C ILE A 70 -3.32 19.39 17.83
N ASN A 71 -3.96 19.70 16.70
CA ASN A 71 -4.86 20.84 16.49
C ASN A 71 -5.79 20.52 15.30
N ASP A 72 -6.62 21.47 14.88
CA ASP A 72 -7.62 21.26 13.81
C ASP A 72 -7.02 20.94 12.43
N SER A 73 -5.72 21.15 12.22
CA SER A 73 -5.04 20.89 10.94
C SER A 73 -3.99 19.77 11.01
N ILE A 74 -3.52 19.41 12.21
CA ILE A 74 -2.37 18.52 12.41
C ILE A 74 -2.73 17.35 13.30
N PHE A 75 -2.37 16.15 12.84
CA PHE A 75 -2.58 14.89 13.54
C PHE A 75 -1.26 14.14 13.64
N TYR A 76 -1.03 13.42 14.73
CA TYR A 76 0.09 12.51 14.86
C TYR A 76 -0.38 11.06 14.66
N VAL A 77 0.27 10.35 13.73
CA VAL A 77 0.00 8.95 13.43
C VAL A 77 1.17 8.12 13.95
N LYS A 78 0.91 7.29 14.98
CA LYS A 78 1.94 6.51 15.68
C LYS A 78 2.60 5.50 14.74
N GLU A 79 1.81 4.84 13.91
CA GLU A 79 2.20 3.79 12.96
C GLU A 79 3.14 4.33 11.87
N MET A 80 3.02 5.62 11.55
CA MET A 80 3.92 6.31 10.62
C MET A 80 5.07 7.03 11.34
N ASN A 81 5.02 7.11 12.67
CA ASN A 81 5.85 7.99 13.49
C ASN A 81 5.96 9.42 12.92
N ALA A 82 4.83 9.97 12.48
CA ALA A 82 4.81 11.22 11.75
C ALA A 82 3.61 12.08 12.12
N LYS A 83 3.79 13.40 12.00
CA LYS A 83 2.69 14.35 11.97
C LYS A 83 2.20 14.47 10.54
N ILE A 84 0.90 14.50 10.35
CA ILE A 84 0.24 14.66 9.06
C ILE A 84 -0.67 15.89 9.06
N LYS A 85 -0.90 16.43 7.87
CA LYS A 85 -1.93 17.42 7.60
C LYS A 85 -2.50 17.23 6.20
N PHE A 86 -3.67 17.81 5.95
CA PHE A 86 -4.33 17.74 4.63
C PHE A 86 -4.27 19.12 3.96
N LEU A 87 -3.79 19.17 2.73
CA LEU A 87 -3.71 20.42 1.97
C LEU A 87 -3.89 20.22 0.47
N LYS A 88 -4.24 21.30 -0.21
CA LYS A 88 -4.32 21.37 -1.67
C LYS A 88 -2.95 21.79 -2.21
N ASN A 89 -2.41 21.05 -3.17
CA ASN A 89 -1.19 21.43 -3.86
C ASN A 89 -1.48 22.57 -4.85
N PRO A 90 -0.77 23.71 -4.78
CA PRO A 90 -1.00 24.82 -5.70
C PRO A 90 -0.67 24.48 -7.16
N ALA A 91 0.23 23.51 -7.39
CA ALA A 91 0.67 23.17 -8.75
C ALA A 91 -0.40 22.38 -9.54
N ASP A 92 -1.05 21.40 -8.92
CA ASP A 92 -2.00 20.50 -9.58
C ASP A 92 -3.45 20.63 -9.07
N GLN A 93 -3.67 21.45 -8.03
CA GLN A 93 -4.95 21.66 -7.39
C GLN A 93 -5.58 20.40 -6.77
N LEU A 94 -4.80 19.34 -6.54
CA LEU A 94 -5.23 18.11 -5.88
C LEU A 94 -5.01 18.17 -4.37
N THR A 95 -5.82 17.41 -3.63
CA THR A 95 -5.64 17.24 -2.19
C THR A 95 -4.57 16.19 -1.91
N TYR A 96 -3.76 16.46 -0.90
CA TYR A 96 -2.74 15.56 -0.40
C TYR A 96 -2.87 15.39 1.12
N MET A 97 -2.54 14.19 1.59
CA MET A 97 -2.09 13.99 2.95
C MET A 97 -0.57 14.17 2.95
N ALA A 98 -0.10 15.17 3.69
CA ALA A 98 1.29 15.58 3.73
C ALA A 98 1.89 15.29 5.10
N LEU A 99 3.16 14.89 5.11
CA LEU A 99 3.95 14.83 6.32
C LEU A 99 4.34 16.25 6.74
N VAL A 100 4.15 16.56 8.03
CA VAL A 100 4.65 17.79 8.63
C VAL A 100 6.12 17.57 8.97
N PRO A 101 7.05 18.39 8.45
CA PRO A 101 8.46 18.28 8.75
C PRO A 101 8.75 18.40 10.25
N LYS A 102 9.83 17.76 10.71
CA LYS A 102 10.28 17.84 12.11
C LYS A 102 10.90 19.22 12.41
N GLU A 103 11.69 19.71 11.46
CA GLU A 103 12.33 21.02 11.52
C GLU A 103 11.40 22.09 10.95
N LYS A 104 11.36 23.27 11.57
CA LYS A 104 10.44 24.36 11.18
C LYS A 104 10.75 24.93 9.80
N ASP A 105 11.99 24.78 9.35
CA ASP A 105 12.55 25.45 8.18
C ASP A 105 12.39 24.60 6.92
N GLN A 106 12.02 23.32 7.09
CA GLN A 106 11.83 22.41 5.98
C GLN A 106 10.47 22.64 5.31
N PRO A 107 10.41 22.59 3.97
CA PRO A 107 9.16 22.74 3.25
C PRO A 107 8.26 21.54 3.49
N VAL A 108 6.95 21.80 3.58
CA VAL A 108 5.94 20.76 3.54
C VAL A 108 5.94 20.12 2.16
N THR A 109 5.97 18.79 2.13
CA THR A 109 5.93 18.02 0.89
C THR A 109 4.53 17.46 0.64
N TYR A 110 4.17 17.27 -0.62
CA TYR A 110 2.88 16.72 -1.04
C TYR A 110 3.00 15.21 -1.22
N ASN A 111 3.10 14.49 -0.10
CA ASN A 111 3.53 13.08 -0.10
C ASN A 111 2.49 12.13 -0.70
N TYR A 112 1.25 12.18 -0.22
CA TYR A 112 0.26 11.17 -0.53
C TYR A 112 -0.93 11.81 -1.22
N LYS A 113 -1.02 11.61 -2.54
CA LYS A 113 -2.08 12.17 -3.37
C LYS A 113 -3.42 11.53 -3.00
N LYS A 114 -4.46 12.34 -2.82
CA LYS A 114 -5.83 11.84 -2.69
C LYS A 114 -6.27 11.23 -4.02
N LEU A 115 -6.72 9.98 -3.98
CA LEU A 115 -7.29 9.29 -5.13
C LEU A 115 -8.69 9.82 -5.43
N LYS A 116 -9.11 9.71 -6.69
CA LYS A 116 -10.50 9.96 -7.08
C LYS A 116 -11.41 8.93 -6.43
N ASP A 117 -12.68 9.28 -6.30
CA ASP A 117 -13.67 8.34 -5.77
C ASP A 117 -13.75 7.09 -6.66
N GLY A 118 -13.73 5.92 -6.03
CA GLY A 118 -13.69 4.62 -6.72
C GLY A 118 -12.40 4.29 -7.48
N GLU A 119 -11.38 5.16 -7.49
CA GLU A 119 -10.08 4.85 -8.10
C GLU A 119 -9.39 3.73 -7.31
N LYS A 120 -9.05 2.65 -8.02
CA LYS A 120 -8.30 1.51 -7.49
C LYS A 120 -6.85 1.55 -7.95
N VAL A 121 -5.95 1.07 -7.10
CA VAL A 121 -4.55 0.82 -7.45
C VAL A 121 -4.36 -0.57 -8.07
N PRO A 122 -3.25 -0.85 -8.78
CA PRO A 122 -3.02 -2.13 -9.46
C PRO A 122 -3.22 -3.37 -8.58
N SER A 123 -2.77 -3.36 -7.34
CA SER A 123 -2.89 -4.47 -6.39
C SER A 123 -4.35 -4.78 -6.02
N GLU A 124 -5.23 -3.78 -6.04
CA GLU A 124 -6.66 -4.00 -5.80
C GLU A 124 -7.31 -4.68 -6.99
N TYR A 125 -6.97 -4.27 -8.21
CA TYR A 125 -7.40 -4.99 -9.41
C TYR A 125 -6.87 -6.42 -9.42
N LEU A 126 -5.61 -6.62 -9.01
CA LEU A 126 -5.00 -7.94 -8.93
C LEU A 126 -5.75 -8.84 -7.94
N LYS A 127 -6.04 -8.32 -6.74
CA LYS A 127 -6.82 -9.03 -5.69
C LYS A 127 -8.23 -9.39 -6.16
N ASP A 128 -8.84 -8.55 -6.97
CA ASP A 128 -10.18 -8.77 -7.54
C ASP A 128 -10.17 -9.63 -8.81
N ASN A 129 -9.01 -10.19 -9.19
CA ASN A 129 -8.79 -10.96 -10.43
C ASN A 129 -9.05 -10.15 -11.72
N GLU A 130 -9.05 -8.82 -11.65
CA GLU A 130 -9.14 -7.91 -12.80
C GLU A 130 -7.74 -7.73 -13.45
N PHE A 131 -7.14 -8.83 -13.91
CA PHE A 131 -5.73 -8.90 -14.31
C PHE A 131 -5.32 -7.91 -15.42
N ASP A 132 -6.19 -7.63 -16.39
CA ASP A 132 -5.90 -6.67 -17.47
C ASP A 132 -5.76 -5.24 -16.95
N LYS A 133 -6.59 -4.86 -15.95
CA LYS A 133 -6.50 -3.56 -15.31
C LYS A 133 -5.28 -3.48 -14.39
N ALA A 134 -5.00 -4.56 -13.66
CA ALA A 134 -3.78 -4.67 -12.86
C ALA A 134 -2.53 -4.50 -13.73
N LEU A 135 -2.44 -5.23 -14.85
CA LEU A 135 -1.34 -5.13 -15.82
C LEU A 135 -1.17 -3.69 -16.33
N THR A 136 -2.25 -3.08 -16.79
CA THR A 136 -2.25 -1.70 -17.27
C THR A 136 -1.64 -0.75 -16.22
N GLY A 137 -2.08 -0.89 -14.97
CA GLY A 137 -1.59 -0.07 -13.88
C GLY A 137 -0.12 -0.32 -13.51
N TYR A 138 0.32 -1.58 -13.51
CA TYR A 138 1.73 -1.92 -13.27
C TYR A 138 2.67 -1.43 -14.39
N LEU A 139 2.22 -1.49 -15.65
CA LEU A 139 2.98 -0.91 -16.77
C LEU A 139 3.08 0.61 -16.66
N ALA A 140 2.02 1.30 -16.23
CA ALA A 140 2.07 2.73 -15.96
C ALA A 140 3.02 3.08 -14.80
N ILE A 141 3.13 2.23 -13.78
CA ILE A 141 4.16 2.38 -12.73
C ILE A 141 5.55 2.25 -13.36
N LYS A 142 5.79 1.21 -14.17
CA LYS A 142 7.07 0.96 -14.83
C LYS A 142 7.51 2.09 -15.76
N GLU A 143 6.57 2.65 -16.54
CA GLU A 143 6.84 3.78 -17.42
C GLU A 143 7.32 5.01 -16.64
N ARG A 144 6.72 5.24 -15.47
CA ARG A 144 7.01 6.40 -14.64
C ARG A 144 8.28 6.21 -13.80
N ASP A 145 8.53 4.98 -13.36
CA ASP A 145 9.68 4.57 -12.54
C ASP A 145 9.97 3.08 -12.78
N SER A 146 10.94 2.79 -13.65
CA SER A 146 11.26 1.41 -14.02
C SER A 146 11.97 0.62 -12.91
N LEU A 147 12.44 1.30 -11.86
CA LEU A 147 13.10 0.70 -10.70
C LEU A 147 12.16 0.63 -9.49
N ASN A 148 10.87 0.89 -9.70
CA ASN A 148 9.92 0.93 -8.62
C ASN A 148 9.82 -0.46 -7.93
N PRO A 149 9.97 -0.54 -6.60
CA PRO A 149 10.02 -1.84 -5.91
C PRO A 149 8.68 -2.60 -5.94
N VAL A 150 7.56 -1.93 -6.25
CA VAL A 150 6.25 -2.58 -6.42
C VAL A 150 6.26 -3.54 -7.62
N ILE A 151 7.02 -3.22 -8.67
CA ILE A 151 7.08 -4.03 -9.89
C ILE A 151 8.26 -5.02 -9.91
N ASP A 152 8.87 -5.29 -8.75
CA ASP A 152 9.97 -6.22 -8.62
C ASP A 152 9.59 -7.64 -9.11
N GLU A 153 10.47 -8.24 -9.91
CA GLU A 153 10.25 -9.55 -10.52
C GLU A 153 10.00 -10.65 -9.46
N GLY A 154 10.74 -10.60 -8.35
CA GLY A 154 10.69 -11.58 -7.27
C GLY A 154 9.37 -11.56 -6.51
N ASN A 155 8.74 -10.39 -6.37
CA ASN A 155 7.43 -10.24 -5.74
C ASN A 155 6.33 -10.96 -6.55
N PHE A 156 6.24 -10.70 -7.85
CA PHE A 156 5.29 -11.39 -8.74
C PHE A 156 5.59 -12.88 -8.83
N ASN A 157 6.88 -13.26 -8.83
CA ASN A 157 7.26 -14.66 -8.82
C ASN A 157 6.73 -15.38 -7.57
N SER A 158 6.95 -14.79 -6.40
CA SER A 158 6.49 -15.32 -5.12
C SER A 158 4.96 -15.44 -5.06
N LEU A 159 4.24 -14.43 -5.55
CA LEU A 159 2.79 -14.43 -5.63
C LEU A 159 2.26 -15.53 -6.57
N GLY A 160 2.83 -15.66 -7.76
CA GLY A 160 2.44 -16.70 -8.72
C GLY A 160 2.69 -18.10 -8.18
N TYR A 161 3.82 -18.34 -7.54
CA TYR A 161 4.10 -19.62 -6.90
C TYR A 161 3.21 -19.90 -5.67
N ALA A 162 2.77 -18.87 -4.94
CA ALA A 162 1.76 -19.03 -3.90
C ALA A 162 0.43 -19.54 -4.49
N ALA A 163 -0.06 -18.90 -5.55
CA ALA A 163 -1.25 -19.35 -6.28
C ALA A 163 -1.10 -20.79 -6.81
N LEU A 164 0.08 -21.18 -7.32
CA LEU A 164 0.34 -22.58 -7.72
C LEU A 164 0.28 -23.57 -6.55
N ARG A 165 0.78 -23.21 -5.36
CA ARG A 165 0.68 -24.06 -4.16
C ARG A 165 -0.78 -24.25 -3.74
N GLU A 166 -1.59 -23.22 -3.92
CA GLU A 166 -3.04 -23.23 -3.68
C GLU A 166 -3.84 -23.89 -4.83
N LYS A 167 -3.17 -24.38 -5.88
CA LYS A 167 -3.77 -24.95 -7.09
C LYS A 167 -4.67 -23.98 -7.87
N LYS A 168 -4.50 -22.66 -7.66
CA LYS A 168 -5.18 -21.61 -8.41
C LYS A 168 -4.41 -21.32 -9.71
N TYR A 169 -4.49 -22.26 -10.65
CA TYR A 169 -3.64 -22.24 -11.84
C TYR A 169 -3.90 -21.06 -12.77
N ASP A 170 -5.16 -20.66 -12.96
CA ASP A 170 -5.50 -19.51 -13.81
C ASP A 170 -5.01 -18.19 -13.24
N GLU A 171 -5.17 -17.99 -11.93
CA GLU A 171 -4.62 -16.83 -11.22
C GLU A 171 -3.09 -16.80 -11.36
N ALA A 172 -2.40 -17.91 -11.12
CA ALA A 172 -0.95 -18.00 -11.27
C ALA A 172 -0.49 -17.66 -12.70
N ILE A 173 -1.17 -18.17 -13.73
CA ILE A 173 -0.85 -17.86 -15.14
C ILE A 173 -0.97 -16.36 -15.38
N ASN A 174 -2.02 -15.70 -14.90
CA ASN A 174 -2.19 -14.27 -15.12
C ASN A 174 -1.17 -13.43 -14.34
N ILE A 175 -0.83 -13.81 -13.10
CA ILE A 175 0.25 -13.17 -12.34
C ILE A 175 1.59 -13.29 -13.08
N PHE A 176 1.93 -14.48 -13.58
CA PHE A 176 3.18 -14.66 -14.33
C PHE A 176 3.16 -13.94 -15.68
N LYS A 177 2.01 -13.81 -16.35
CA LYS A 177 1.89 -12.96 -17.55
C LYS A 177 2.17 -11.49 -17.24
N ILE A 178 1.69 -10.98 -16.10
CA ILE A 178 2.05 -9.64 -15.64
C ILE A 178 3.56 -9.54 -15.43
N ASN A 179 4.18 -10.54 -14.79
CA ASN A 179 5.63 -10.57 -14.58
C ASN A 179 6.42 -10.57 -15.91
N VAL A 180 5.96 -11.34 -16.91
CA VAL A 180 6.55 -11.35 -18.26
C VAL A 180 6.46 -9.98 -18.93
N ALA A 181 5.33 -9.29 -18.82
CA ALA A 181 5.18 -7.94 -19.38
C ALA A 181 6.08 -6.91 -18.66
N LEU A 182 6.29 -7.07 -17.35
CA LEU A 182 7.17 -6.22 -16.56
C LEU A 182 8.65 -6.53 -16.81
N HIS A 183 9.03 -7.79 -17.10
CA HIS A 183 10.43 -8.22 -17.25
C HIS A 183 10.63 -9.10 -18.49
N PRO A 184 10.39 -8.58 -19.71
CA PRO A 184 10.26 -9.41 -20.92
C PRO A 184 11.55 -10.08 -21.40
N THR A 185 12.70 -9.74 -20.81
CA THR A 185 14.02 -10.30 -21.13
C THR A 185 14.56 -11.23 -20.04
N SER A 186 13.80 -11.50 -18.98
CA SER A 186 14.22 -12.38 -17.90
C SER A 186 13.89 -13.83 -18.24
N ALA A 187 14.89 -14.73 -18.18
CA ALA A 187 14.64 -16.16 -18.38
C ALA A 187 13.71 -16.75 -17.31
N ASN A 188 13.76 -16.20 -16.09
CA ASN A 188 13.02 -16.71 -14.93
C ASN A 188 11.50 -16.50 -15.07
N VAL A 189 11.05 -15.37 -15.66
CA VAL A 189 9.60 -15.12 -15.83
C VAL A 189 8.96 -16.10 -16.81
N TYR A 190 9.67 -16.49 -17.87
CA TYR A 190 9.19 -17.51 -18.81
C TYR A 190 9.27 -18.92 -18.22
N ASP A 191 10.30 -19.28 -17.45
CA ASP A 191 10.34 -20.57 -16.74
C ASP A 191 9.15 -20.72 -15.79
N SER A 192 8.84 -19.65 -15.06
CA SER A 192 7.76 -19.62 -14.08
C SER A 192 6.37 -19.66 -14.72
N LEU A 193 6.17 -18.93 -15.83
CA LEU A 193 4.95 -19.04 -16.64
C LEU A 193 4.78 -20.46 -17.23
N GLY A 194 5.89 -21.06 -17.70
CA GLY A 194 5.90 -22.45 -18.17
C GLY A 194 5.53 -23.45 -17.07
N ASP A 195 6.00 -23.23 -15.84
CA ASP A 195 5.62 -24.02 -14.67
C ASP A 195 4.12 -23.94 -14.37
N ALA A 196 3.51 -22.76 -14.51
CA ALA A 196 2.08 -22.59 -14.31
C ALA A 196 1.24 -23.33 -15.35
N PHE A 197 1.58 -23.19 -16.63
CA PHE A 197 0.91 -23.95 -17.71
C PHE A 197 1.07 -25.46 -17.53
N ARG A 198 2.28 -25.93 -17.17
CA ARG A 198 2.54 -27.34 -16.89
C ARG A 198 1.70 -27.87 -15.73
N LYS A 199 1.53 -27.07 -14.68
CA LYS A 199 0.69 -27.43 -13.51
C LYS A 199 -0.80 -27.46 -13.86
N LYS A 200 -1.25 -26.59 -14.77
CA LYS A 200 -2.60 -26.61 -15.34
C LYS A 200 -2.84 -27.80 -16.30
N GLY A 201 -1.76 -28.38 -16.84
CA GLY A 201 -1.81 -29.48 -17.82
C GLY A 201 -1.72 -29.02 -19.28
N ASP A 202 -1.52 -27.73 -19.53
CA ASP A 202 -1.29 -27.18 -20.86
C ASP A 202 0.17 -27.38 -21.26
N THR A 203 0.45 -28.56 -21.81
CA THR A 203 1.81 -28.96 -22.18
C THR A 203 2.38 -28.13 -23.34
N ILE A 204 1.52 -27.70 -24.27
CA ILE A 204 1.90 -26.90 -25.44
C ILE A 204 2.43 -25.54 -24.98
N GLN A 205 1.65 -24.82 -24.17
CA GLN A 205 2.08 -23.50 -23.66
C GLN A 205 3.25 -23.62 -22.68
N ALA A 206 3.33 -24.71 -21.91
CA ALA A 206 4.46 -24.97 -21.04
C ALA A 206 5.78 -25.08 -21.83
N ILE A 207 5.81 -25.93 -22.86
CA ILE A 207 7.00 -26.12 -23.71
C ILE A 207 7.39 -24.81 -24.39
N ALA A 208 6.42 -24.07 -24.93
CA ALA A 208 6.68 -22.78 -25.58
C ALA A 208 7.38 -21.78 -24.63
N ASN A 209 6.91 -21.67 -23.39
CA ASN A 209 7.51 -20.78 -22.39
C ASN A 209 8.88 -21.26 -21.90
N TYR A 210 9.10 -22.57 -21.72
CA TYR A 210 10.45 -23.06 -21.40
C TYR A 210 11.43 -22.85 -22.56
N LYS A 211 10.99 -22.99 -23.82
CA LYS A 211 11.82 -22.66 -24.99
C LYS A 211 12.16 -21.17 -24.99
N LYS A 212 11.19 -20.30 -24.68
CA LYS A 212 11.43 -18.86 -24.54
C LYS A 212 12.41 -18.51 -23.41
N SER A 213 12.31 -19.20 -22.27
CA SER A 213 13.29 -19.08 -21.17
C SER A 213 14.71 -19.43 -21.65
N LEU A 214 14.87 -20.49 -22.45
CA LEU A 214 16.15 -20.91 -23.00
C LEU A 214 16.74 -19.97 -24.05
N GLU A 215 15.93 -19.12 -24.69
CA GLU A 215 16.43 -18.04 -25.55
C GLU A 215 17.21 -16.99 -24.75
N PHE A 216 16.82 -16.73 -23.50
CA PHE A 216 17.48 -15.76 -22.62
C PHE A 216 18.54 -16.40 -21.71
N ASP A 217 18.34 -17.65 -21.30
CA ASP A 217 19.33 -18.44 -20.56
C ASP A 217 19.44 -19.85 -21.15
N SER A 218 20.34 -20.00 -22.12
CA SER A 218 20.63 -21.30 -22.74
C SER A 218 21.21 -22.33 -21.75
N GLY A 219 21.65 -21.90 -20.56
CA GLY A 219 22.18 -22.74 -19.49
C GLY A 219 21.13 -23.36 -18.58
N ASN A 220 19.85 -23.00 -18.71
CA ASN A 220 18.77 -23.50 -17.87
C ASN A 220 18.51 -25.02 -18.08
N ALA A 221 19.31 -25.85 -17.40
CA ALA A 221 19.24 -27.31 -17.48
C ALA A 221 17.89 -27.87 -17.01
N ARG A 222 17.19 -27.14 -16.13
CA ARG A 222 15.86 -27.51 -15.64
C ARG A 222 14.83 -27.41 -16.78
N ALA A 223 14.79 -26.28 -17.49
CA ALA A 223 13.90 -26.10 -18.64
C ALA A 223 14.12 -27.18 -19.70
N LYS A 224 15.38 -27.47 -20.08
CA LYS A 224 15.73 -28.55 -21.03
C LYS A 224 15.17 -29.91 -20.61
N ARG A 225 15.34 -30.26 -19.34
CA ARG A 225 14.85 -31.52 -18.76
C ARG A 225 13.33 -31.62 -18.79
N ILE A 226 12.64 -30.53 -18.50
CA ILE A 226 11.18 -30.50 -18.52
C ILE A 226 10.64 -30.64 -19.93
N ILE A 227 11.17 -29.88 -20.90
CA ILE A 227 10.81 -30.01 -22.32
C ILE A 227 10.97 -31.46 -22.77
N SER A 228 12.14 -32.06 -22.55
CA SER A 228 12.43 -33.44 -22.94
C SER A 228 11.46 -34.47 -22.32
N ARG A 229 10.96 -34.21 -21.11
CA ARG A 229 9.99 -35.09 -20.44
C ARG A 229 8.58 -34.90 -21.00
N LEU A 230 8.21 -33.67 -21.31
CA LEU A 230 6.89 -33.34 -21.82
C LEU A 230 6.71 -33.83 -23.27
N GLU A 231 7.72 -33.66 -24.13
CA GLU A 231 7.69 -34.12 -25.53
C GLU A 231 7.70 -35.65 -25.66
N LYS A 232 8.14 -36.40 -24.65
CA LYS A 232 8.11 -37.88 -24.63
C LYS A 232 6.77 -38.47 -24.16
N LYS A 233 5.86 -37.65 -23.64
CA LYS A 233 4.60 -38.09 -23.03
C LYS A 233 3.40 -37.99 -23.99
N GLU A 234 3.62 -37.46 -25.18
CA GLU A 234 2.68 -37.45 -26.31
C GLU A 234 2.95 -38.65 -27.23
#